data_AF-A0A1I5GGV0-F1
#
_entry.id   AF-A0A1I5GGV0-F1
#
_cell.length_a   1.000
_cell.length_b   1.000
_cell.length_c   1.000
_cell.angle_alpha   90.00
_cell.angle_beta   90.00
_cell.angle_gamma   90.00
#
_symmetry.space_group_name_H-M   'P 1'
#
loop_
_entity.id
_entity.type
_entity.pdbx_description
1 polymer ?
#
loop_
_entity_poly.entity_id
_entity_poly.type
_entity_poly.pdbx_seq_one_letter_code
_entity_poly.pdbx_strand_id
1 'polypeptide(L)'
;MPAQTPAGPIALWRSRSGRAAAFADRCPHRGMRLSHGFVRGETLSCIYHGWSYAQAGNCLRIPAHPGLTPPETIGVATQPVEDSGGIIWISVGEPTARPPRFDGLAPLRSMMVEAGIAALEAAAGTKADGGLLDCAQNAQALRLLLSPQGKARTLMHVLVDEGTGPAKRIAASRAAETLRRKAEDILRSEVAQ
;
A
#
# COMPACT_ATOMS: atom_id res chain seq x y z
N MET A 1 6.70 -0.98 6.94
CA MET A 1 6.59 -2.01 5.89
C MET A 1 7.02 -1.41 4.56
N PRO A 2 7.61 -2.20 3.64
CA PRO A 2 7.90 -1.75 2.29
C PRO A 2 6.61 -1.63 1.47
N ALA A 3 6.52 -0.58 0.66
CA ALA A 3 5.47 -0.37 -0.34
C ALA A 3 6.05 0.42 -1.53
N GLN A 4 5.24 0.66 -2.56
CA GLN A 4 5.67 1.39 -3.75
C GLN A 4 4.57 2.33 -4.24
N THR A 5 5.01 3.47 -4.77
CA THR A 5 4.18 4.43 -5.51
C THR A 5 4.85 4.73 -6.85
N PRO A 6 4.16 5.41 -7.79
CA PRO A 6 4.79 5.84 -9.05
C PRO A 6 6.06 6.68 -8.86
N ALA A 7 6.21 7.39 -7.73
CA ALA A 7 7.42 8.16 -7.41
C ALA A 7 8.57 7.32 -6.83
N GLY A 8 8.33 6.05 -6.47
CA GLY A 8 9.37 5.11 -6.03
C GLY A 8 9.02 4.29 -4.80
N PRO A 9 10.00 3.55 -4.25
CA PRO A 9 9.83 2.76 -3.04
C PRO A 9 9.58 3.64 -1.82
N ILE A 10 8.64 3.22 -0.98
CA ILE A 10 8.30 3.91 0.26
C ILE A 10 8.34 2.98 1.48
N ALA A 11 8.68 3.56 2.63
CA ALA A 11 8.43 2.98 3.93
C ALA A 11 7.07 3.47 4.43
N LEU A 12 6.05 2.61 4.33
CA LEU A 12 4.76 2.86 4.95
C LEU A 12 4.81 2.40 6.41
N TRP A 13 4.47 3.28 7.34
CA TRP A 13 4.47 2.97 8.75
C TRP A 13 3.32 3.68 9.48
N ARG A 14 3.02 3.21 10.69
CA ARG A 14 1.97 3.76 11.53
C ARG A 14 2.54 4.02 12.92
N SER A 15 2.33 5.23 13.45
CA SER A 15 2.74 5.59 14.80
C SER A 15 1.93 4.86 15.88
N ARG A 16 2.35 5.00 17.14
CA ARG A 16 1.61 4.47 18.30
C ARG A 16 0.21 5.09 18.41
N SER A 17 0.06 6.37 18.10
CA SER A 17 -1.25 7.05 18.02
C SER A 17 -2.12 6.60 16.85
N GLY A 18 -1.61 5.72 15.98
CA GLY A 18 -2.36 5.21 14.83
C GLY A 18 -2.25 6.09 13.60
N ARG A 19 -1.41 7.13 13.57
CA ARG A 19 -1.25 7.98 12.37
C ARG A 19 -0.33 7.31 11.35
N ALA A 20 -0.79 7.20 10.10
CA ALA A 20 -0.01 6.63 9.02
C ALA A 20 0.94 7.68 8.40
N ALA A 21 2.09 7.22 7.89
CA ALA A 21 3.02 8.04 7.13
C ALA A 21 3.75 7.21 6.08
N ALA A 22 4.06 7.85 4.94
CA ALA A 22 4.78 7.28 3.82
C ALA A 22 6.07 8.08 3.60
N PHE A 23 7.20 7.44 3.86
CA PHE A 23 8.52 8.02 3.62
C PHE A 23 9.11 7.44 2.36
N ALA A 24 9.96 8.19 1.65
CA ALA A 24 10.90 7.57 0.72
C ALA A 24 11.67 6.46 1.47
N ASP A 25 11.80 5.27 0.87
CA ASP A 25 12.41 4.11 1.55
C ASP A 25 13.94 4.17 1.57
N ARG A 26 14.48 5.32 2.01
CA ARG A 26 15.91 5.59 2.00
C ARG A 26 16.28 6.58 3.09
N CYS A 27 17.06 6.10 4.07
CA CYS A 27 17.62 6.93 5.12
C CYS A 27 18.63 7.93 4.54
N PRO A 28 18.52 9.25 4.79
CA PRO A 28 19.43 10.26 4.24
C PRO A 28 20.87 10.11 4.72
N HIS A 29 21.12 9.40 5.84
CA HIS A 29 22.48 9.23 6.38
C HIS A 29 23.36 8.34 5.47
N ARG A 30 22.94 7.08 5.22
CA ARG A 30 23.73 6.08 4.46
C ARG A 30 22.87 5.23 3.51
N GLY A 31 21.65 5.65 3.21
CA GLY A 31 20.79 4.99 2.23
C GLY A 31 20.09 3.71 2.67
N MET A 32 20.18 3.30 3.94
CA MET A 32 19.46 2.13 4.45
C MET A 32 17.95 2.27 4.26
N ARG A 33 17.27 1.19 3.87
CA ARG A 33 15.81 1.15 3.75
C ARG A 33 15.16 1.38 5.11
N LEU A 34 14.31 2.40 5.20
CA LEU A 34 13.59 2.76 6.42
C LEU A 34 12.45 1.79 6.70
N SER A 35 11.96 1.08 5.69
CA SER A 35 10.97 0.02 5.80
C SER A 35 11.43 -1.16 6.65
N HIS A 36 12.74 -1.34 6.84
CA HIS A 36 13.38 -2.31 7.74
C HIS A 36 13.59 -1.77 9.16
N GLY A 37 13.20 -0.51 9.42
CA GLY A 37 13.33 0.14 10.72
C GLY A 37 12.26 -0.28 11.73
N PHE A 38 12.17 0.48 12.82
CA PHE A 38 11.24 0.24 13.92
C PHE A 38 10.42 1.48 14.24
N VAL A 39 9.12 1.30 14.43
CA VAL A 39 8.28 2.35 15.01
C VAL A 39 8.58 2.46 16.51
N ARG A 40 8.92 3.66 16.98
CA ARG A 40 9.17 3.98 18.39
C ARG A 40 8.27 5.15 18.77
N GLY A 41 7.10 4.83 19.32
CA GLY A 41 6.09 5.84 19.65
C GLY A 41 5.60 6.56 18.39
N GLU A 42 5.94 7.86 18.28
CA GLU A 42 5.55 8.74 17.17
C GLU A 42 6.64 8.89 16.10
N THR A 43 7.64 8.02 16.10
CA THR A 43 8.80 8.12 15.20
C THR A 43 9.10 6.80 14.51
N LEU A 44 9.75 6.89 13.34
CA LEU A 44 10.38 5.76 12.69
C LEU A 44 11.90 5.83 12.88
N SER A 45 12.49 4.81 13.48
CA SER A 45 13.93 4.69 13.70
C SER A 45 14.56 3.78 12.64
N CYS A 46 15.60 4.27 11.97
CA CYS A 46 16.40 3.48 11.04
C CYS A 46 17.14 2.34 11.76
N ILE A 47 17.08 1.12 11.23
CA ILE A 47 17.74 -0.05 11.82
C ILE A 47 19.27 0.06 11.82
N TYR A 48 19.87 0.88 10.95
CA TYR A 48 21.32 0.94 10.81
C TYR A 48 21.99 1.66 11.99
N HIS A 49 21.69 2.96 12.17
CA HIS A 49 22.33 3.79 13.20
C HIS A 49 21.32 4.40 14.18
N GLY A 50 20.06 3.98 14.14
CA GLY A 50 19.01 4.42 15.05
C GLY A 50 18.55 5.86 14.87
N TRP A 51 18.91 6.54 13.77
CA TRP A 51 18.37 7.87 13.46
C TRP A 51 16.86 7.79 13.41
N SER A 52 16.19 8.67 14.17
CA SER A 52 14.74 8.64 14.34
C SER A 52 14.11 9.87 13.71
N TYR A 53 13.03 9.66 12.97
CA TYR A 53 12.35 10.70 12.19
C TYR A 53 10.91 10.87 12.66
N ALA A 54 10.46 12.12 12.81
CA ALA A 54 9.05 12.43 13.08
C ALA A 54 8.20 12.17 11.85
N GLN A 55 6.88 12.20 12.00
CA GLN A 55 5.92 11.95 10.91
C GLN A 55 6.08 12.89 9.71
N ALA A 56 6.55 14.13 9.92
CA ALA A 56 6.85 15.09 8.85
C ALA A 56 8.19 14.81 8.12
N GLY A 57 8.94 13.79 8.56
CA GLY A 57 10.21 13.37 7.97
C GLY A 57 11.45 13.99 8.62
N ASN A 58 11.31 15.00 9.49
CA ASN A 58 12.42 15.65 10.16
C ASN A 58 13.13 14.71 11.15
N CYS A 59 14.46 14.75 11.19
CA CYS A 59 15.25 13.97 12.14
C CYS A 59 15.11 14.56 13.55
N LEU A 60 14.73 13.73 14.51
CA LEU A 60 14.56 14.12 15.91
C LEU A 60 15.70 13.66 16.80
N ARG A 61 16.40 12.58 16.41
CA ARG A 61 17.40 11.97 17.27
C ARG A 61 18.48 11.27 16.47
N ILE A 62 19.73 11.56 16.82
CA ILE A 62 20.94 10.87 16.35
C ILE A 62 21.59 10.21 17.58
N PRO A 63 21.46 8.87 17.76
CA PRO A 63 21.90 8.21 18.99
C PRO A 63 23.38 8.40 19.35
N ALA A 64 24.27 8.52 18.35
CA ALA A 64 25.69 8.77 18.56
C ALA A 64 26.00 10.17 19.14
N HIS A 65 25.06 11.11 19.03
CA HIS A 65 25.18 12.48 19.55
C HIS A 65 23.92 12.85 20.36
N PRO A 66 23.74 12.29 21.56
CA PRO A 66 22.47 12.38 22.30
C PRO A 66 22.10 13.81 22.75
N GLY A 67 23.07 14.71 22.91
CA GLY A 67 22.84 16.12 23.24
C GLY A 67 22.69 17.04 22.03
N LEU A 68 22.82 16.52 20.81
CA LEU A 68 22.68 17.30 19.59
C LEU A 68 21.20 17.40 19.21
N THR A 69 20.70 18.62 19.02
CA THR A 69 19.49 18.88 18.25
C THR A 69 19.83 18.72 16.77
N PRO A 70 19.27 17.73 16.04
CA PRO A 70 19.59 17.57 14.62
C PRO A 70 19.17 18.80 13.81
N PRO A 71 19.99 19.24 12.83
CA PRO A 71 19.60 20.33 11.93
C PRO A 71 18.32 20.02 11.16
N GLU A 72 17.48 21.02 10.92
CA GLU A 72 16.21 20.88 10.18
C GLU A 72 16.39 20.39 8.74
N THR A 73 17.57 20.63 8.15
CA THR A 73 17.94 20.15 6.82
C THR A 73 18.07 18.63 6.74
N ILE A 74 18.17 17.94 7.88
CA ILE A 74 18.20 16.48 7.94
C ILE A 74 16.77 15.96 8.01
N GLY A 75 16.24 15.57 6.86
CA GLY A 75 14.90 14.99 6.74
C GLY A 75 14.82 13.85 5.72
N VAL A 76 13.78 13.05 5.86
CA VAL A 76 13.36 12.06 4.86
C VAL A 76 12.24 12.69 4.04
N ALA A 77 12.26 12.51 2.72
CA ALA A 77 11.15 12.90 1.87
C ALA A 77 9.88 12.14 2.24
N THR A 78 8.74 12.83 2.32
CA THR A 78 7.45 12.27 2.69
C THR A 78 6.45 12.41 1.54
N GLN A 79 5.44 11.54 1.52
CA GLN A 79 4.29 11.65 0.61
C GLN A 79 3.01 11.88 1.45
N PRO A 80 2.08 12.73 1.01
CA PRO A 80 0.81 12.93 1.72
C PRO A 80 0.04 11.62 1.87
N VAL A 81 -0.44 11.36 3.08
CA VAL A 81 -1.17 10.13 3.44
C VAL A 81 -2.53 10.50 4.04
N GLU A 82 -3.58 9.83 3.59
CA GLU A 82 -4.90 9.88 4.20
C GLU A 82 -5.39 8.45 4.51
N ASP A 83 -5.84 8.23 5.75
CA ASP A 83 -6.46 6.97 6.18
C ASP A 83 -7.98 7.16 6.11
N SER A 84 -8.62 6.54 5.12
CA SER A 84 -10.04 6.75 4.83
C SER A 84 -10.68 5.46 4.29
N GLY A 85 -11.83 5.08 4.84
CA GLY A 85 -12.55 3.87 4.46
C GLY A 85 -11.80 2.57 4.76
N GLY A 86 -10.88 2.58 5.74
CA GLY A 86 -10.01 1.45 6.06
C GLY A 86 -8.92 1.18 5.00
N ILE A 87 -8.68 2.14 4.10
CA ILE A 87 -7.66 2.12 3.06
C ILE A 87 -6.67 3.26 3.32
N ILE A 88 -5.38 2.98 3.13
CA ILE A 88 -4.33 3.99 3.18
C ILE A 88 -4.10 4.54 1.79
N TRP A 89 -4.43 5.81 1.62
CA TRP A 89 -4.26 6.56 0.39
C TRP A 89 -2.96 7.35 0.44
N ILE A 90 -2.20 7.31 -0.64
CA ILE A 90 -0.94 8.03 -0.75
C ILE A 90 -0.98 8.84 -2.03
N SER A 91 -0.79 10.16 -1.90
CA SER A 91 -0.71 11.06 -3.05
C SER A 91 0.72 11.15 -3.57
N VAL A 92 0.88 11.12 -4.89
CA VAL A 92 2.14 11.52 -5.53
C VAL A 92 2.05 13.01 -5.82
N GLY A 93 2.66 13.81 -4.94
CA GLY A 93 2.53 15.27 -4.96
C GLY A 93 1.35 15.78 -4.14
N GLU A 94 1.03 17.06 -4.29
CA GLU A 94 -0.02 17.72 -3.53
C GLU A 94 -1.42 17.19 -3.92
N PRO A 95 -2.20 16.65 -2.98
CA PRO A 95 -3.54 16.15 -3.27
C PRO A 95 -4.49 17.29 -3.66
N THR A 96 -5.15 17.17 -4.81
CA THR A 96 -6.15 18.14 -5.29
C THR A 96 -7.57 17.82 -4.84
N ALA A 97 -7.79 16.62 -4.30
CA ALA A 97 -9.07 16.15 -3.80
C ALA A 97 -8.87 15.16 -2.64
N ARG A 98 -9.92 14.93 -1.87
CA ARG A 98 -9.95 13.83 -0.88
C ARG A 98 -10.03 12.48 -1.59
N PRO A 99 -9.54 11.39 -0.96
CA PRO A 99 -9.75 10.05 -1.45
C PRO A 99 -11.23 9.71 -1.64
N PRO A 100 -11.56 8.84 -2.61
CA PRO A 100 -12.92 8.38 -2.79
C PRO A 100 -13.40 7.62 -1.55
N ARG A 101 -14.70 7.72 -1.28
CA ARG A 101 -15.38 6.91 -0.27
C ARG A 101 -16.11 5.77 -0.97
N PHE A 102 -16.08 4.61 -0.34
CA PHE A 102 -16.79 3.42 -0.81
C PHE A 102 -17.90 3.07 0.18
N ASP A 103 -18.93 3.90 0.23
CA ASP A 103 -20.01 3.75 1.20
C ASP A 103 -20.69 2.38 1.06
N GLY A 104 -20.93 1.73 2.20
CA GLY A 104 -21.49 0.38 2.25
C GLY A 104 -20.49 -0.75 1.95
N LEU A 105 -19.21 -0.46 1.76
CA LEU A 105 -18.15 -1.46 1.61
C LEU A 105 -17.14 -1.45 2.76
N ALA A 106 -16.73 -2.64 3.17
CA ALA A 106 -15.63 -2.86 4.10
C ALA A 106 -14.42 -3.50 3.38
N PRO A 107 -13.19 -3.02 3.65
CA PRO A 107 -11.98 -3.73 3.24
C PRO A 107 -11.91 -5.12 3.88
N LEU A 108 -11.66 -6.13 3.04
CA LEU A 108 -11.46 -7.50 3.49
C LEU A 108 -9.98 -7.83 3.65
N ARG A 109 -9.18 -7.59 2.59
CA ARG A 109 -7.73 -7.80 2.57
C ARG A 109 -7.11 -7.17 1.33
N SER A 110 -5.79 -7.03 1.35
CA SER A 110 -4.98 -6.69 0.18
C SER A 110 -4.13 -7.90 -0.23
N MET A 111 -3.85 -8.03 -1.52
CA MET A 111 -2.90 -9.01 -2.03
C MET A 111 -2.13 -8.44 -3.23
N MET A 112 -0.85 -8.79 -3.32
CA MET A 112 -0.06 -8.52 -4.51
C MET A 112 -0.42 -9.55 -5.58
N VAL A 113 -0.68 -9.06 -6.79
CA VAL A 113 -0.86 -9.86 -7.99
C VAL A 113 0.38 -9.65 -8.85
N GLU A 114 1.07 -10.72 -9.20
CA GLU A 114 2.21 -10.69 -10.13
C GLU A 114 1.72 -10.61 -11.58
N ALA A 115 0.79 -9.69 -11.83
CA ALA A 115 0.28 -9.36 -13.15
C ALA A 115 -0.22 -7.90 -13.21
N GLY A 116 -0.21 -7.32 -14.41
CA GLY A 116 -0.79 -6.01 -14.67
C GLY A 116 -2.33 -6.03 -14.70
N ILE A 117 -2.94 -4.85 -14.70
CA ILE A 117 -4.41 -4.70 -14.70
C ILE A 117 -5.06 -5.40 -15.90
N ALA A 118 -4.45 -5.36 -17.08
CA ALA A 118 -5.00 -6.00 -18.29
C ALA A 118 -5.21 -7.52 -18.12
N ALA A 119 -4.29 -8.21 -17.44
CA ALA A 119 -4.43 -9.65 -17.16
C ALA A 119 -5.51 -9.92 -16.10
N LEU A 120 -5.67 -9.02 -15.11
CA LEU A 120 -6.77 -9.09 -14.14
C LEU A 120 -8.13 -8.90 -14.82
N GLU A 121 -8.25 -7.94 -15.74
CA GLU A 121 -9.45 -7.72 -16.54
C GLU A 121 -9.79 -8.93 -17.41
N ALA A 122 -8.78 -9.51 -18.09
CA ALA A 122 -8.95 -10.73 -18.88
C ALA A 122 -9.37 -11.93 -18.01
N ALA A 123 -8.77 -12.09 -16.82
CA ALA A 123 -9.13 -13.12 -15.87
C ALA A 123 -10.57 -12.94 -15.34
N ALA A 124 -10.97 -11.70 -15.07
CA ALA A 124 -12.29 -11.34 -14.56
C ALA A 124 -13.39 -11.35 -15.64
N GLY A 125 -13.03 -11.18 -16.92
CA GLY A 125 -13.98 -11.06 -18.02
C GLY A 125 -14.68 -9.69 -18.07
N THR A 126 -14.11 -8.67 -17.44
CA THR A 126 -14.68 -7.31 -17.35
C THR A 126 -13.58 -6.27 -17.22
N LYS A 127 -13.88 -5.01 -17.51
CA LYS A 127 -12.92 -3.89 -17.47
C LYS A 127 -13.00 -3.15 -16.15
N ALA A 128 -11.85 -2.65 -15.70
CA ALA A 128 -11.81 -1.76 -14.55
C ALA A 128 -12.25 -0.35 -14.96
N ASP A 129 -12.96 0.34 -14.09
CA ASP A 129 -13.35 1.74 -14.25
C ASP A 129 -12.94 2.54 -13.00
N GLY A 130 -12.22 3.64 -13.19
CA GLY A 130 -11.69 4.44 -12.08
C GLY A 130 -10.81 3.66 -11.08
N GLY A 131 -10.21 2.55 -11.52
CA GLY A 131 -9.44 1.63 -10.66
C GLY A 131 -10.29 0.60 -9.90
N LEU A 132 -11.62 0.63 -10.04
CA LEU A 132 -12.52 -0.39 -9.49
C LEU A 132 -12.77 -1.49 -10.52
N LEU A 133 -12.81 -2.74 -10.08
CA LEU A 133 -13.20 -3.90 -10.88
C LEU A 133 -14.28 -4.69 -10.13
N ASP A 134 -15.48 -4.70 -10.70
CA ASP A 134 -16.60 -5.52 -10.23
C ASP A 134 -16.68 -6.80 -11.06
N CYS A 135 -16.54 -7.95 -10.41
CA CYS A 135 -16.58 -9.25 -11.09
C CYS A 135 -17.21 -10.34 -10.22
N ALA A 136 -17.43 -11.50 -10.81
CA ALA A 136 -17.89 -12.69 -10.09
C ALA A 136 -16.89 -13.84 -10.29
N GLN A 137 -16.55 -14.52 -9.20
CA GLN A 137 -15.63 -15.67 -9.21
C GLN A 137 -16.20 -16.77 -8.31
N ASN A 138 -16.40 -17.97 -8.85
CA ASN A 138 -17.02 -19.10 -8.13
C ASN A 138 -18.34 -18.71 -7.43
N ALA A 139 -19.22 -18.03 -8.16
CA ALA A 139 -20.50 -17.49 -7.66
C ALA A 139 -20.39 -16.48 -6.51
N GLN A 140 -19.20 -15.91 -6.24
CA GLN A 140 -19.03 -14.80 -5.30
C GLN A 140 -18.85 -13.49 -6.08
N ALA A 141 -19.70 -12.51 -5.78
CA ALA A 141 -19.47 -11.14 -6.22
C ALA A 141 -18.25 -10.56 -5.50
N LEU A 142 -17.37 -9.92 -6.25
CA LEU A 142 -16.16 -9.28 -5.77
C LEU A 142 -16.12 -7.85 -6.29
N ARG A 143 -15.82 -6.92 -5.38
CA ARG A 143 -15.45 -5.56 -5.72
C ARG A 143 -14.00 -5.34 -5.35
N LEU A 144 -13.20 -4.92 -6.33
CA LEU A 144 -11.76 -4.82 -6.19
C LEU A 144 -11.33 -3.39 -6.45
N LEU A 145 -10.43 -2.85 -5.63
CA LEU A 145 -9.71 -1.63 -5.93
C LEU A 145 -8.28 -2.00 -6.36
N LEU A 146 -7.94 -1.65 -7.59
CA LEU A 146 -6.69 -2.00 -8.26
C LEU A 146 -5.71 -0.81 -8.21
N SER A 147 -4.54 -1.04 -7.63
CA SER A 147 -3.45 -0.06 -7.58
C SER A 147 -2.24 -0.61 -8.34
N PRO A 148 -1.93 -0.10 -9.54
CA PRO A 148 -0.82 -0.61 -10.35
C PRO A 148 0.53 -0.31 -9.67
N GLN A 149 1.41 -1.32 -9.66
CA GLN A 149 2.74 -1.27 -9.07
C GLN A 149 3.79 -1.45 -10.18
N GLY A 150 3.77 -0.52 -11.14
CA GLY A 150 4.46 -0.67 -12.42
C GLY A 150 3.64 -1.45 -13.45
N LYS A 151 4.29 -2.01 -14.48
CA LYS A 151 3.59 -2.71 -15.58
C LYS A 151 3.20 -4.15 -15.27
N ALA A 152 3.98 -4.83 -14.43
CA ALA A 152 3.88 -6.28 -14.22
C ALA A 152 3.22 -6.68 -12.90
N ARG A 153 2.83 -5.72 -12.06
CA ARG A 153 2.27 -6.00 -10.73
C ARG A 153 1.11 -5.07 -10.42
N THR A 154 0.17 -5.60 -9.64
CA THR A 154 -0.98 -4.83 -9.15
C THR A 154 -1.19 -5.16 -7.68
N LEU A 155 -1.29 -4.15 -6.83
CA LEU A 155 -1.83 -4.29 -5.49
C LEU A 155 -3.35 -4.30 -5.61
N MET A 156 -3.96 -5.43 -5.25
CA MET A 156 -5.41 -5.64 -5.33
C MET A 156 -6.00 -5.61 -3.93
N HIS A 157 -6.86 -4.62 -3.66
CA HIS A 157 -7.66 -4.56 -2.44
C HIS A 157 -9.01 -5.20 -2.69
N VAL A 158 -9.36 -6.19 -1.87
CA VAL A 158 -10.66 -6.86 -1.92
C VAL A 158 -11.62 -6.15 -0.97
N LEU A 159 -12.72 -5.66 -1.50
CA LEU A 159 -13.81 -5.03 -0.77
C LEU A 159 -15.02 -5.96 -0.76
N VAL A 160 -15.79 -5.92 0.32
CA VAL A 160 -17.06 -6.65 0.48
C VAL A 160 -18.10 -5.74 1.08
N ASP A 161 -19.38 -6.06 0.95
CA ASP A 161 -20.43 -5.27 1.58
C ASP A 161 -20.23 -5.23 3.11
N GLU A 162 -20.51 -4.08 3.71
CA GLU A 162 -20.55 -3.94 5.17
C GLU A 162 -21.53 -4.94 5.78
N GLY A 163 -21.19 -5.50 6.94
CA GLY A 163 -21.99 -6.54 7.59
C GLY A 163 -21.90 -7.93 6.95
N THR A 164 -21.09 -8.13 5.90
CA THR A 164 -20.84 -9.46 5.33
C THR A 164 -20.34 -10.43 6.40
N GLY A 165 -21.09 -11.51 6.64
CA GLY A 165 -20.77 -12.50 7.67
C GLY A 165 -19.49 -13.32 7.37
N PRO A 166 -18.87 -13.95 8.39
CA PRO A 166 -17.56 -14.60 8.26
C PRO A 166 -17.44 -15.61 7.11
N ALA A 167 -18.47 -16.45 6.91
CA ALA A 167 -18.47 -17.46 5.84
C ALA A 167 -18.36 -16.84 4.44
N LYS A 168 -19.12 -15.76 4.18
CA LYS A 168 -19.08 -15.02 2.91
C LYS A 168 -17.75 -14.28 2.74
N ARG A 169 -17.18 -13.71 3.81
CA ARG A 169 -15.84 -13.08 3.78
C ARG A 169 -14.75 -14.09 3.41
N ILE A 170 -14.81 -15.31 3.96
CA ILE A 170 -13.88 -16.39 3.62
C ILE A 170 -14.06 -16.79 2.15
N ALA A 171 -15.30 -16.94 1.68
CA ALA A 171 -15.60 -17.26 0.28
C ALA A 171 -15.06 -16.19 -0.68
N ALA A 172 -15.31 -14.90 -0.39
CA ALA A 172 -14.79 -13.77 -1.16
C ALA A 172 -13.26 -13.75 -1.17
N SER A 173 -12.60 -13.98 -0.04
CA SER A 173 -11.13 -14.06 0.01
C SER A 173 -10.57 -15.22 -0.85
N ARG A 174 -11.25 -16.37 -0.89
CA ARG A 174 -10.83 -17.51 -1.72
C ARG A 174 -11.08 -17.24 -3.20
N ALA A 175 -12.21 -16.64 -3.54
CA ALA A 175 -12.55 -16.23 -4.89
C ALA A 175 -11.56 -15.20 -5.46
N ALA A 176 -11.14 -14.22 -4.65
CA ALA A 176 -10.10 -13.27 -5.02
C ALA A 176 -8.73 -13.93 -5.26
N GLU A 177 -8.38 -14.95 -4.46
CA GLU A 177 -7.16 -15.75 -4.65
C GLU A 177 -7.22 -16.58 -5.96
N THR A 178 -8.39 -17.13 -6.31
CA THR A 178 -8.61 -17.79 -7.60
C THR A 178 -8.40 -16.82 -8.76
N LEU A 179 -8.96 -15.61 -8.68
CA LEU A 179 -8.78 -14.58 -9.70
C LEU A 179 -7.32 -14.19 -9.87
N ARG A 180 -6.61 -13.97 -8.75
CA ARG A 180 -5.17 -13.66 -8.74
C ARG A 180 -4.39 -14.72 -9.52
N ARG A 181 -4.59 -16.00 -9.21
CA ARG A 181 -3.90 -17.11 -9.89
C ARG A 181 -4.18 -17.13 -11.39
N LYS A 182 -5.45 -16.98 -11.78
CA LYS A 182 -5.86 -16.92 -13.19
C LYS A 182 -5.18 -15.78 -13.94
N ALA A 183 -5.10 -14.58 -13.35
CA ALA A 183 -4.42 -13.44 -13.95
C ALA A 183 -2.91 -13.68 -14.12
N GLU A 184 -2.26 -14.28 -13.11
CA GLU A 184 -0.85 -14.64 -13.18
C GLU A 184 -0.56 -15.75 -14.20
N ASP A 185 -1.47 -16.71 -14.39
CA ASP A 185 -1.39 -17.76 -15.42
C ASP A 185 -1.51 -17.20 -16.84
N ILE A 186 -2.41 -16.23 -17.05
CA ILE A 186 -2.54 -15.52 -18.34
C ILE A 186 -1.20 -14.86 -18.71
N LEU A 187 -0.63 -14.07 -17.79
CA LEU A 187 0.65 -13.40 -18.04
C LEU A 187 1.77 -14.41 -18.33
N ARG A 188 1.85 -15.52 -17.58
CA ARG A 188 2.86 -16.57 -17.82
C ARG A 188 2.73 -17.17 -19.22
N SER A 189 1.50 -17.36 -19.69
CA SER A 189 1.22 -17.94 -21.01
C SER A 189 1.57 -16.98 -22.15
N GLU A 190 1.36 -15.67 -21.95
CA GLU A 190 1.73 -14.62 -22.91
C GLU A 190 3.26 -14.44 -23.04
N VAL A 191 4.01 -14.60 -21.94
CA VAL A 191 5.48 -14.49 -21.95
C VAL A 191 6.17 -15.71 -22.54
N ALA A 192 5.50 -16.86 -22.58
CA ALA A 192 6.04 -18.12 -23.11
C ALA A 192 5.88 -18.25 -24.64
N GLN A 193 5.20 -17.32 -25.30
CA GLN A 193 4.99 -17.24 -26.75
C GLN A 193 5.92 -16.20 -27.38
#